data_AF-A0A024A408-F1
#
_entry.id   AF-A0A024A408-F1
#
_cell.length_a   1.000
_cell.length_b   1.000
_cell.length_c   1.000
_cell.angle_alpha   90.00
_cell.angle_beta   90.00
_cell.angle_gamma   90.00
#
_symmetry.space_group_name_H-M   'P 1'
#
loop_
_entity.id
_entity.type
_entity.pdbx_description
1 polymer ?
#
loop_
_entity_poly.entity_id
_entity_poly.type
_entity_poly.pdbx_seq_one_letter_code
_entity_poly.pdbx_strand_id
1 'polypeptide(L)' 'MVKIIFVFFIFLSSFSYANDDKLYRADSRPPDEIKQSGGLMPRGQSEYFDRGTQMNINLYDHARGTQT' A
#
# COMPACT_ATOMS: atom_id res chain seq x y z
N MET A 1 -38.61 -10.27 25.05
CA MET A 1 -37.51 -11.17 24.64
C MET A 1 -37.20 -11.08 23.15
N VAL A 2 -38.16 -11.27 22.23
CA VAL A 2 -37.91 -11.28 20.77
C VAL A 2 -37.18 -10.04 20.25
N LYS A 3 -37.52 -8.84 20.73
CA LYS A 3 -36.84 -7.59 20.34
C LYS A 3 -35.35 -7.55 20.72
N ILE A 4 -35.00 -8.09 21.90
CA ILE A 4 -33.60 -8.13 22.38
C ILE A 4 -32.79 -9.12 21.54
N ILE A 5 -33.39 -10.26 21.20
CA ILE A 5 -32.80 -11.26 20.31
C ILE A 5 -32.54 -10.65 18.92
N PHE A 6 -33.50 -9.90 18.39
CA PHE A 6 -33.35 -9.24 17.10
C PHE A 6 -32.22 -8.19 17.09
N VAL A 7 -32.11 -7.38 18.15
CA VAL A 7 -31.01 -6.44 18.33
C VAL A 7 -29.67 -7.17 18.45
N PHE A 8 -29.61 -8.28 19.17
CA PHE A 8 -28.41 -9.10 19.28
C PHE A 8 -27.94 -9.63 17.91
N PHE A 9 -28.85 -10.10 17.05
CA PHE A 9 -28.51 -10.53 15.70
C PHE A 9 -28.01 -9.40 14.79
N ILE A 10 -28.57 -8.18 14.93
CA ILE A 10 -28.07 -7.00 14.22
C ILE A 10 -26.61 -6.72 14.62
N PHE A 11 -26.31 -6.68 15.93
CA PHE A 11 -24.95 -6.44 16.42
C PHE A 11 -23.96 -7.54 16.01
N LEU A 12 -24.40 -8.79 15.92
CA LEU A 12 -23.56 -9.91 15.47
C LEU A 12 -23.21 -9.83 13.97
N SER A 13 -24.08 -9.24 13.15
CA SER A 13 -23.85 -9.09 11.70
C SER A 13 -22.96 -7.90 11.31
N SER A 14 -22.68 -6.99 12.26
CA SER A 14 -21.87 -5.78 12.02
C SER A 14 -20.35 -5.98 11.98
N PHE A 15 -19.85 -7.21 12.19
CA PHE A 15 -18.41 -7.49 12.07
C PHE A 15 -17.99 -7.65 10.60
N SER A 16 -17.94 -6.54 9.86
CA SER A 16 -17.20 -6.48 8.60
C SER A 16 -15.75 -6.13 8.89
N TYR A 17 -14.86 -7.10 8.77
CA TYR A 17 -13.42 -6.85 8.79
C TYR A 17 -13.00 -6.35 7.41
N ALA A 18 -12.35 -5.18 7.35
CA ALA A 18 -11.63 -4.75 6.16
C ALA A 18 -10.36 -5.60 6.02
N ASN A 19 -10.52 -6.81 5.49
CA ASN A 19 -9.44 -7.77 5.26
C ASN A 19 -9.06 -7.71 3.79
N ASP A 20 -8.61 -6.53 3.33
CA ASP A 20 -8.18 -6.35 1.95
C ASP A 20 -6.66 -6.36 1.90
N ASP A 21 -6.08 -7.45 1.40
CA ASP A 21 -4.63 -7.64 1.24
C ASP A 21 -4.03 -6.70 0.16
N LYS A 22 -4.87 -5.87 -0.46
CA LYS A 22 -4.51 -4.98 -1.56
C LYS A 22 -4.19 -3.58 -1.05
N LEU A 23 -3.08 -3.04 -1.54
CA LEU A 23 -2.70 -1.65 -1.36
C LEU A 23 -2.80 -0.91 -2.70
N TYR A 24 -3.09 0.39 -2.63
CA TYR A 24 -3.20 1.25 -3.81
C TYR A 24 -2.12 2.32 -3.77
N ARG A 25 -1.49 2.58 -4.91
CA ARG A 25 -0.45 3.61 -5.06
C ARG A 25 -0.66 4.37 -6.36
N ALA A 26 -0.89 5.67 -6.25
CA ALA A 26 -0.88 6.57 -7.40
C ALA A 26 0.56 6.82 -7.84
N ASP A 27 0.83 6.69 -9.13
CA ASP A 27 2.14 6.93 -9.74
C ASP A 27 1.92 7.50 -11.15
N SER A 28 2.78 8.43 -11.57
CA SER A 28 2.67 9.08 -12.88
C SER A 28 3.28 8.25 -14.01
N ARG A 29 4.07 7.23 -13.68
CA ARG A 29 4.76 6.40 -14.67
C ARG A 29 3.79 5.46 -15.39
N PRO A 30 3.90 5.30 -16.72
CA PRO A 30 3.08 4.38 -17.47
C PRO A 30 3.44 2.92 -17.15
N PRO A 31 2.51 1.96 -17.36
CA PRO A 31 2.74 0.55 -17.04
C PRO A 31 3.98 -0.07 -17.70
N ASP A 32 4.35 0.37 -18.90
CA ASP A 32 5.50 -0.20 -19.62
C ASP A 32 6.83 0.21 -18.99
N GLU A 33 6.91 1.42 -18.42
CA GLU A 33 8.08 1.86 -17.64
C GLU A 33 8.23 1.00 -16.37
N ILE A 34 7.12 0.71 -15.68
CA ILE A 34 7.11 -0.15 -14.49
C ILE A 34 7.58 -1.58 -14.80
N LYS A 35 7.20 -2.11 -15.96
CA LYS A 35 7.67 -3.43 -16.40
C LYS A 35 9.17 -3.44 -16.66
N GLN A 36 9.69 -2.40 -17.31
CA GLN A 36 11.11 -2.29 -17.63
C GLN A 36 11.98 -2.17 -16.38
N SER A 37 11.55 -1.43 -15.37
CA SER A 37 12.27 -1.29 -14.09
C SER A 37 12.13 -2.51 -13.16
N GLY A 38 11.21 -3.44 -13.47
CA GLY A 38 10.88 -4.59 -12.64
C GLY A 38 9.99 -4.26 -11.43
N GLY A 39 9.29 -3.11 -11.45
CA GLY A 39 8.38 -2.66 -10.40
C GLY A 39 8.44 -1.15 -10.11
N LEU A 40 7.73 -0.71 -9.07
CA LEU A 40 7.67 0.70 -8.64
C LEU A 40 8.92 1.07 -7.83
N MET A 41 10.01 1.44 -8.51
CA MET A 41 11.28 1.76 -7.87
C MET A 41 11.24 3.08 -7.09
N PRO A 42 12.01 3.19 -5.98
CA PRO A 42 12.26 4.46 -5.29
C PRO A 42 13.09 5.41 -6.15
N ARG A 43 13.09 6.70 -5.80
CA ARG A 43 13.86 7.72 -6.53
C ARG A 43 15.35 7.41 -6.45
N GLY A 44 16.03 7.45 -7.60
CA GLY A 44 17.47 7.19 -7.70
C GLY A 44 17.85 5.72 -7.92
N GLN A 45 16.87 4.81 -8.10
CA GLN A 45 17.10 3.43 -8.51
C GLN A 45 16.36 3.15 -9.83
N SER A 46 17.06 2.59 -10.82
CA SER A 46 16.51 2.28 -12.14
C SER A 46 16.00 0.84 -12.28
N GLU A 47 16.67 -0.12 -11.62
CA GLU A 47 16.34 -1.54 -11.71
C GLU A 47 16.22 -2.17 -10.34
N TYR A 48 15.25 -3.07 -10.17
CA TYR A 48 14.95 -3.70 -8.88
C TYR A 48 16.12 -4.50 -8.29
N PHE A 49 16.88 -5.21 -9.14
CA PHE A 49 18.00 -6.05 -8.70
C PHE A 49 19.37 -5.38 -8.88
N ASP A 50 19.39 -4.10 -9.28
CA ASP A 50 20.67 -3.39 -9.38
C ASP A 50 21.27 -3.23 -7.98
N ARG A 51 22.48 -3.79 -7.82
CA ARG A 51 23.28 -3.70 -6.60
C ARG A 51 24.42 -2.69 -6.72
N GLY A 52 24.66 -2.14 -7.92
CA GLY A 52 25.67 -1.13 -8.17
C GLY A 52 25.24 0.25 -7.69
N THR A 53 23.93 0.54 -7.72
CA THR A 53 23.39 1.81 -7.23
C THR A 53 23.10 1.74 -5.73
N GLN A 54 23.95 2.37 -4.91
CA GLN A 54 23.77 2.40 -3.46
C GLN A 54 22.63 3.36 -3.08
N MET A 55 21.66 2.85 -2.31
CA MET A 55 20.47 3.60 -1.92
C MET A 55 20.49 3.99 -0.43
N ASN A 56 20.01 5.19 -0.11
CA ASN A 56 19.68 5.57 1.25
C ASN A 56 18.30 5.02 1.64
N ILE A 57 18.26 4.17 2.67
CA ILE A 57 17.03 3.60 3.23
C ILE A 57 16.86 4.11 4.66
N ASN A 58 16.05 5.16 4.82
CA ASN A 58 15.68 5.72 6.11
C ASN A 58 14.18 6.05 6.15
N LEU A 59 13.44 5.38 7.03
CA LEU A 59 11.99 5.54 7.12
C LEU A 59 11.57 6.94 7.61
N TYR A 60 12.30 7.51 8.55
CA TYR A 60 12.00 8.83 9.11
C TYR A 60 12.19 9.92 8.06
N ASP A 61 13.24 9.84 7.26
CA ASP A 61 13.48 10.79 6.18
C ASP A 61 12.53 10.55 5.00
N HIS A 62 12.21 9.29 4.70
CA HIS A 62 11.22 8.94 3.67
C HIS A 62 9.84 9.52 4.00
N ALA A 63 9.36 9.35 5.23
CA ALA A 63 8.04 9.82 5.65
C ALA A 63 7.94 11.35 5.75
N ARG A 64 9.06 12.05 5.94
CA ARG A 64 9.13 13.52 5.99
C ARG A 64 9.45 14.18 4.64
N GLY A 65 9.70 13.39 3.60
CA GLY A 65 9.96 13.92 2.26
C GLY A 65 8.79 14.76 1.76
N THR A 66 9.08 15.81 1.00
CA THR A 66 8.05 16.62 0.35
C THR A 66 7.31 15.79 -0.70
N GLN A 67 5.97 15.85 -0.67
CA GLN A 67 5.16 15.43 -1.82
C GLN A 67 5.40 16.44 -2.95
N THR A 68 6.21 16.06 -3.92
CA THR A 68 6.37 16.79 -5.19
C THR A 68 5.46 16.18 -6.25
#